data_AF-A0A951Z8Q7-F1
#
_entry.id   AF-A0A951Z8Q7-F1
#
_cell.length_a   1.000
_cell.length_b   1.000
_cell.length_c   1.000
_cell.angle_alpha   90.00
_cell.angle_beta   90.00
_cell.angle_gamma   90.00
#
_symmetry.space_group_name_H-M   'P 1'
#
loop_
_entity.id
_entity.type
_entity.pdbx_description
1 polymer ?
#
loop_
_entity_poly.entity_id
_entity_poly.type
_entity_poly.pdbx_seq_one_letter_code
_entity_poly.pdbx_strand_id
1 'polypeptide(L)'
;FLSGDRHIGELIKVRWPGAAYDWYDFTSSPLSAGAGRDAREENNPARVPGTWVTQKRNFGIIDVTGKKGARRLVLAAHDKDGVELWKHELAEADLRRPAAGSR
;
A
#
# COMPACT_ATOMS: atom_id res chain seq x y z
N PHE A 1 5.66 -5.05 2.22
CA PHE A 1 5.55 -5.16 3.69
C PHE A 1 4.13 -4.82 4.10
N LEU A 2 3.68 -5.38 5.22
CA LEU A 2 2.44 -5.01 5.89
C LEU A 2 2.84 -4.46 7.26
N SER A 3 2.44 -3.24 7.57
CA SER A 3 2.88 -2.52 8.76
C SER A 3 1.71 -1.84 9.49
N GLY A 4 1.97 -1.34 10.70
CA GLY A 4 0.98 -0.75 11.61
C GLY A 4 1.67 0.16 12.63
N ASP A 5 1.06 0.38 13.81
CA ASP A 5 1.62 1.18 14.93
C ASP A 5 1.84 2.69 14.67
N ARG A 6 1.78 3.13 13.41
CA ARG A 6 2.02 4.53 13.00
C ARG A 6 0.90 5.51 13.35
N HIS A 7 -0.26 5.02 13.79
CA HIS A 7 -1.49 5.79 14.00
C HIS A 7 -1.96 6.56 12.75
N ILE A 8 -1.49 6.15 11.57
CA ILE A 8 -1.87 6.64 10.25
C ILE A 8 -1.92 5.45 9.29
N GLY A 9 -2.67 5.59 8.20
CA GLY A 9 -2.69 4.64 7.08
C GLY A 9 -2.01 5.23 5.86
N GLU A 10 -1.27 4.42 5.10
CA GLU A 10 -0.65 4.86 3.84
C GLU A 10 -0.18 3.67 3.00
N LEU A 11 0.08 3.95 1.72
CA LEU A 11 0.84 3.07 0.85
C LEU A 11 2.12 3.78 0.43
N ILE A 12 3.27 3.20 0.79
CA ILE A 12 4.58 3.66 0.36
C ILE A 12 5.06 2.77 -0.79
N LYS A 13 5.70 3.37 -1.79
CA LYS A 13 6.28 2.73 -2.97
C LYS A 13 7.74 3.16 -3.13
N VAL A 14 8.65 2.19 -3.13
CA VAL A 14 10.10 2.43 -3.31
C VAL A 14 10.67 1.53 -4.38
N ARG A 15 11.43 2.11 -5.32
CA ARG A 15 12.29 1.36 -6.23
C ARG A 15 13.71 1.31 -5.67
N TRP A 16 14.10 0.18 -5.09
CA TRP A 16 15.47 -0.01 -4.64
C TRP A 16 16.43 -0.21 -5.82
N PRO A 17 17.68 0.30 -5.76
CA PRO A 17 18.69 -0.02 -6.76
C PRO A 17 18.87 -1.53 -6.94
N GLY A 18 18.79 -2.01 -8.18
CA GLY A 18 18.88 -3.44 -8.51
C GLY A 18 17.62 -4.26 -8.22
N ALA A 19 16.55 -3.67 -7.67
CA ALA A 19 15.30 -4.37 -7.48
C ALA A 19 14.54 -4.58 -8.81
N ALA A 20 14.08 -5.80 -8.99
CA ALA A 20 13.31 -6.25 -10.15
C ALA A 20 12.00 -5.47 -10.38
N TYR A 21 11.31 -5.13 -9.29
CA TYR A 21 10.02 -4.44 -9.28
C TYR A 21 9.96 -3.47 -8.09
N ASP A 22 8.92 -2.65 -8.05
CA ASP A 22 8.71 -1.70 -6.96
C ASP A 22 8.30 -2.41 -5.67
N TRP A 23 8.85 -1.96 -4.54
CA TRP A 23 8.50 -2.47 -3.23
C TRP A 23 7.41 -1.61 -2.63
N TYR A 24 6.39 -2.25 -2.09
CA TYR A 24 5.27 -1.58 -1.44
C TYR A 24 5.29 -1.87 0.06
N ASP A 25 5.08 -0.84 0.87
CA ASP A 25 4.72 -0.97 2.28
C ASP A 25 3.29 -0.47 2.49
N PHE A 26 2.42 -1.37 2.94
CA PHE A 26 1.03 -1.04 3.24
C PHE A 26 0.87 -0.91 4.75
N THR A 27 0.83 0.33 5.21
CA THR A 27 0.60 0.68 6.61
C THR A 27 -0.89 0.75 6.87
N SER A 28 -1.41 -0.12 7.72
CA SER A 28 -2.81 -0.09 8.18
C SER A 28 -2.88 0.20 9.67
N SER A 29 -3.23 1.44 10.02
CA SER A 29 -3.35 1.90 11.41
C SER A 29 -4.12 3.23 11.48
N PRO A 30 -4.79 3.55 12.59
CA PRO A 30 -5.12 2.67 13.71
C PRO A 30 -6.55 2.11 13.58
N LEU A 31 -6.74 0.84 13.98
CA LEU A 31 -8.08 0.26 14.07
C LEU A 31 -8.84 0.77 15.31
N SER A 32 -8.20 0.72 16.49
CA SER A 32 -8.80 1.12 17.78
C SER A 32 -8.04 2.19 18.54
N ALA A 33 -6.75 2.41 18.25
CA ALA A 33 -5.98 3.49 18.86
C ALA A 33 -6.44 4.89 18.39
N GLY A 34 -5.89 5.94 18.98
CA GLY A 34 -6.12 7.32 18.55
C GLY A 34 -5.51 7.58 17.17
N ALA A 35 -6.24 8.25 16.29
CA ALA A 35 -5.73 8.59 14.97
C ALA A 35 -4.76 9.77 15.04
N GLY A 36 -3.57 9.58 14.48
CA GLY A 36 -2.50 10.56 14.48
C GLY A 36 -2.55 11.50 13.27
N ARG A 37 -1.72 12.54 13.37
CA ARG A 37 -1.30 13.38 12.26
C ARG A 37 0.09 13.91 12.58
N ASP A 38 1.08 13.51 11.79
CA ASP A 38 2.43 14.08 11.86
C ASP A 38 2.68 14.93 10.62
N ALA A 39 2.68 16.26 10.80
CA ALA A 39 2.89 17.21 9.71
C ALA A 39 4.26 17.06 9.04
N ARG A 40 5.25 16.48 9.73
CA ARG A 40 6.59 16.25 9.16
C ARG A 40 6.57 15.19 8.06
N GLU A 41 5.55 14.35 8.04
CA GLU A 41 5.41 13.23 7.10
C GLU A 41 4.49 13.53 5.92
N GLU A 42 3.93 14.73 5.87
CA GLU A 42 2.98 15.16 4.83
C GLU A 42 3.58 15.08 3.43
N ASN A 43 4.86 15.44 3.31
CA ASN A 43 5.56 15.55 2.03
C ASN A 43 6.47 14.35 1.74
N ASN A 44 6.12 13.13 2.17
CA ASN A 44 6.90 11.94 1.85
C ASN A 44 6.83 11.62 0.35
N PRO A 45 7.93 11.76 -0.41
CA PRO A 45 7.92 11.55 -1.87
C PRO A 45 7.75 10.08 -2.27
N ALA A 46 7.97 9.14 -1.35
CA ALA A 46 7.77 7.72 -1.59
C ALA A 46 6.31 7.29 -1.40
N ARG A 47 5.44 8.17 -0.89
CA ARG A 47 4.03 7.85 -0.69
C ARG A 47 3.29 7.79 -2.02
N VAL A 48 2.49 6.75 -2.22
CA VAL A 48 1.56 6.69 -3.35
C VAL A 48 0.52 7.79 -3.18
N PRO A 49 0.35 8.70 -4.16
CA PRO A 49 -0.56 9.83 -4.04
C PRO A 49 -1.99 9.41 -3.66
N GLY A 50 -2.62 10.17 -2.76
CA GLY A 50 -4.00 9.92 -2.30
C GLY A 50 -4.16 8.81 -1.26
N THR A 51 -3.08 8.16 -0.82
CA THR A 51 -3.19 7.04 0.13
C THR A 51 -3.00 7.44 1.60
N TRP A 52 -2.64 8.70 1.89
CA TRP A 52 -2.40 9.15 3.27
C TRP A 52 -3.70 9.33 4.04
N VAL A 53 -3.91 8.47 5.03
CA VAL A 53 -5.06 8.52 5.94
C VAL A 53 -4.58 9.00 7.30
N THR A 54 -4.93 10.23 7.65
CA THR A 54 -4.66 10.84 8.96
C THR A 54 -5.95 11.24 9.65
N GLN A 55 -5.90 11.43 10.97
CA GLN A 55 -7.04 11.86 11.79
C GLN A 55 -8.30 10.96 11.66
N LYS A 56 -8.14 9.75 11.12
CA LYS A 56 -9.20 8.74 10.96
C LYS A 56 -8.69 7.37 11.36
N ARG A 57 -9.53 6.61 12.07
CA ARG A 57 -9.35 5.17 12.23
C ARG A 57 -9.66 4.48 10.91
N ASN A 58 -8.89 3.46 10.56
CA ASN A 58 -9.04 2.72 9.33
C ASN A 58 -8.59 1.27 9.49
N PHE A 59 -8.98 0.44 8.52
CA PHE A 59 -8.46 -0.90 8.32
C PHE A 59 -8.19 -1.16 6.85
N GLY A 60 -7.23 -2.05 6.58
CA GLY A 60 -6.85 -2.44 5.25
C GLY A 60 -7.56 -3.71 4.79
N ILE A 61 -7.86 -3.79 3.50
CA ILE A 61 -8.28 -5.00 2.80
C ILE A 61 -7.27 -5.31 1.71
N ILE A 62 -6.93 -6.61 1.59
CA ILE A 62 -6.05 -7.13 0.57
C ILE A 62 -6.78 -8.24 -0.17
N ASP A 63 -7.09 -8.00 -1.44
CA ASP A 63 -7.75 -8.97 -2.30
C ASP A 63 -6.80 -9.45 -3.41
N VAL A 64 -6.56 -10.76 -3.45
CA VAL A 64 -5.78 -11.40 -4.51
C VAL A 64 -6.69 -12.26 -5.34
N THR A 65 -6.86 -11.91 -6.61
CA THR A 65 -7.82 -12.57 -7.51
C THR A 65 -7.19 -12.86 -8.87
N GLY A 66 -7.90 -13.60 -9.72
CA GLY A 66 -7.48 -13.91 -11.09
C GLY A 66 -6.67 -15.20 -11.25
N LYS A 67 -6.53 -15.62 -12.51
CA LYS A 67 -5.79 -16.83 -12.89
C LYS A 67 -4.28 -16.58 -12.85
N LYS A 68 -3.48 -17.65 -12.74
CA LYS A 68 -2.02 -17.58 -12.90
C LYS A 68 -1.68 -16.84 -14.21
N GLY A 69 -0.80 -15.85 -14.14
CA GLY A 69 -0.39 -15.06 -15.29
C GLY A 69 -1.15 -13.74 -15.43
N ALA A 70 -2.33 -13.63 -14.79
CA ALA A 70 -3.25 -12.50 -14.85
C ALA A 70 -3.83 -12.19 -13.46
N ARG A 71 -3.07 -12.46 -12.38
CA ARG A 71 -3.50 -12.11 -11.03
C ARG A 71 -3.56 -10.61 -10.84
N ARG A 72 -4.52 -10.17 -10.03
CA ARG A 72 -4.67 -8.80 -9.56
C ARG A 72 -4.58 -8.80 -8.04
N LEU A 73 -3.76 -7.90 -7.51
CA LEU A 73 -3.66 -7.58 -6.09
C LEU A 73 -4.30 -6.21 -5.89
N VAL A 74 -5.37 -6.17 -5.12
CA VAL A 74 -6.03 -4.93 -4.71
C VAL A 74 -5.69 -4.66 -3.25
N LEU A 75 -5.16 -3.47 -2.98
CA LEU A 75 -4.96 -2.93 -1.64
C LEU A 75 -5.99 -1.81 -1.45
N ALA A 76 -6.73 -1.82 -0.35
CA ALA A 76 -7.70 -0.77 -0.05
C ALA A 76 -7.68 -0.42 1.43
N ALA A 77 -7.89 0.86 1.76
CA ALA A 77 -8.15 1.28 3.13
C ALA A 77 -9.60 1.72 3.27
N HIS A 78 -10.24 1.33 4.37
CA HIS A 78 -11.60 1.69 4.71
C HIS A 78 -11.61 2.39 6.07
N ASP A 79 -12.54 3.33 6.28
CA ASP A 79 -12.75 3.90 7.61
C ASP A 79 -13.47 2.94 8.56
N LYS A 80 -13.67 3.37 9.81
CA LYS A 80 -14.35 2.55 10.83
C LYS A 80 -15.78 2.12 10.47
N ASP A 81 -16.43 2.80 9.53
CA ASP A 81 -17.80 2.53 9.11
C ASP A 81 -17.83 1.65 7.85
N GLY A 82 -16.64 1.25 7.35
CA GLY A 82 -16.49 0.43 6.16
C GLY A 82 -16.54 1.22 4.86
N VAL A 83 -16.42 2.55 4.89
CA VAL A 83 -16.37 3.39 3.69
C VAL A 83 -14.95 3.33 3.10
N GLU A 84 -14.83 2.99 1.82
CA GLU A 84 -13.54 3.00 1.11
C GLU A 84 -12.96 4.40 1.07
N LEU A 85 -11.73 4.54 1.57
CA LEU A 85 -10.95 5.78 1.56
C LEU A 85 -10.07 5.86 0.31
N TRP A 86 -9.49 4.73 -0.08
CA TRP A 86 -8.72 4.60 -1.31
C TRP A 86 -8.58 3.13 -1.69
N LYS A 87 -8.27 2.91 -2.96
CA LYS A 87 -7.96 1.62 -3.55
C LYS A 87 -6.78 1.75 -4.52
N HIS A 88 -5.88 0.78 -4.47
CA HIS A 88 -4.73 0.67 -5.35
C HIS A 88 -4.63 -0.76 -5.90
N GLU A 89 -4.47 -0.88 -7.22
CA GLU A 89 -4.41 -2.18 -7.89
C GLU A 89 -3.04 -2.41 -8.51
N LEU A 90 -2.50 -3.61 -8.33
CA LEU A 90 -1.26 -4.10 -8.91
C LEU A 90 -1.56 -5.35 -9.73
N ALA A 91 -1.13 -5.37 -10.99
CA ALA A 91 -1.17 -6.55 -11.81
C ALA A 91 0.03 -7.47 -11.50
N GLU A 92 -0.12 -8.78 -11.75
CA GLU A 92 0.99 -9.73 -11.64
C GLU A 92 2.22 -9.27 -12.45
N ALA A 93 1.99 -8.66 -13.62
CA ALA A 93 3.05 -8.14 -14.48
C ALA A 93 3.89 -7.03 -13.83
N ASP A 94 3.29 -6.23 -12.93
CA ASP A 94 3.99 -5.14 -12.23
C ASP A 94 5.00 -5.66 -11.19
N LEU A 95 4.81 -6.91 -10.74
CA LEU A 95 5.58 -7.55 -9.66
C LEU A 95 6.46 -8.70 -10.15
N ARG A 96 6.77 -8.73 -11.45
CA ARG A 96 7.63 -9.76 -12.04
C ARG A 96 9.09 -9.35 -12.04
N ARG A 97 9.96 -10.33 -11.82
CA ARG A 97 11.36 -10.22 -12.22
C ARG A 97 11.44 -10.26 -13.75
N PRO A 98 12.23 -9.37 -14.39
CA PRO A 98 12.54 -9.52 -15.80
C PRO A 98 13.07 -10.93 -16.04
N ALA A 99 12.64 -11.58 -17.13
CA ALA A 99 13.22 -12.86 -17.51
C ALA A 99 14.74 -12.69 -17.57
N ALA A 100 15.49 -13.59 -16.95
CA ALA A 100 16.94 -13.56 -17.05
C ALA A 100 17.29 -13.62 -18.55
N GLY A 101 17.83 -12.53 -19.09
CA GLY A 101 18.34 -12.53 -20.45
C GLY A 101 19.34 -13.68 -20.57
N SER A 102 19.13 -14.56 -21.55
CA SER A 102 20.12 -15.56 -21.94
C SER A 102 21.42 -14.82 -22.19
N ARG A 103 22.41 -15.02 -21.30
CA ARG A 103 23.80 -14.71 -21.60
C ARG A 103 24.30 -15.67 -22.66
#